data_AF-A0A915LWF3-F1
#
_entry.id   AF-A0A915LWF3-F1
#
_cell.length_a   1.000
_cell.length_b   1.000
_cell.length_c   1.000
_cell.angle_alpha   90.00
_cell.angle_beta   90.00
_cell.angle_gamma   90.00
#
_symmetry.space_group_name_H-M   'P 1'
#
loop_
_entity.id
_entity.type
_entity.pdbx_description
1 polymer ?
#
loop_
_entity_poly.entity_id
_entity_poly.type
_entity_poly.pdbx_seq_one_letter_code
_entity_poly.pdbx_strand_id
1 'polypeptide(L)'
;MYICYAQEIGNNNVFGIQSRIGPDTKVTNNCRIGPRCELMTNEELKENTCLCFEFGQRKNAEQSTNSLKTQAEFLKKLLPKYLEILKNKETG
;
A
#
# COMPACT_ATOMS: atom_id res chain seq x y z
N MET A 1 5.90 -11.35 -6.96
CA MET A 1 4.43 -11.31 -7.00
C MET A 1 3.94 -10.49 -5.80
N TYR A 2 3.01 -9.57 -5.99
CA TYR A 2 2.31 -8.88 -4.90
C TYR A 2 0.95 -9.54 -4.73
N ILE A 3 0.51 -9.80 -3.50
CA ILE A 3 -0.76 -10.48 -3.23
C ILE A 3 -1.38 -9.88 -1.98
N CYS A 4 -2.65 -9.50 -2.06
CA CYS A 4 -3.41 -9.01 -0.91
C CYS A 4 -4.70 -9.82 -0.78
N TYR A 5 -4.78 -10.67 0.24
CA TYR A 5 -5.98 -11.43 0.60
C TYR A 5 -6.68 -10.89 1.86
N ALA A 6 -6.37 -9.64 2.25
CA ALA A 6 -6.93 -9.02 3.44
C ALA A 6 -8.47 -9.12 3.46
N GLN A 7 -9.02 -9.47 4.62
CA GLN A 7 -10.47 -9.51 4.84
C GLN A 7 -11.07 -8.10 4.77
N GLU A 8 -10.33 -7.10 5.28
CA GLU A 8 -10.77 -5.72 5.31
C GLU A 8 -9.59 -4.78 5.09
N ILE A 9 -9.79 -3.73 4.29
CA ILE A 9 -8.81 -2.68 4.04
C ILE A 9 -9.49 -1.32 4.21
N GLY A 10 -9.03 -0.56 5.19
CA GLY A 10 -9.46 0.81 5.43
C GLY A 10 -8.82 1.81 4.46
N ASN A 11 -8.88 3.09 4.83
CA ASN A 11 -8.51 4.19 3.95
C ASN A 11 -7.03 4.60 4.10
N ASN A 12 -6.49 5.18 3.02
CA ASN A 12 -5.16 5.80 2.97
C ASN A 12 -4.00 4.84 3.32
N ASN A 13 -4.15 3.57 2.98
CA ASN A 13 -3.11 2.57 3.17
C ASN A 13 -2.13 2.55 1.98
N VAL A 14 -0.87 2.25 2.25
CA VAL A 14 0.14 2.01 1.22
C VAL A 14 0.73 0.62 1.37
N PHE A 15 0.71 -0.12 0.27
CA PHE A 15 1.29 -1.45 0.16
C PHE A 15 2.53 -1.38 -0.73
N GLY A 16 3.68 -1.69 -0.15
CA GLY A 16 4.96 -1.70 -0.84
C GLY A 16 5.03 -2.83 -1.86
N ILE A 17 5.94 -2.66 -2.81
CA ILE A 17 6.19 -3.67 -3.84
C ILE A 17 6.57 -5.01 -3.20
N GLN A 18 6.06 -6.11 -3.75
CA GLN A 18 6.32 -7.47 -3.25
C GLN A 18 5.84 -7.71 -1.81
N SER A 19 4.95 -6.87 -1.26
CA SER A 19 4.27 -7.20 -0.01
C SER A 19 3.27 -8.34 -0.21
N ARG A 20 3.08 -9.14 0.85
CA ARG A 20 2.07 -10.19 0.92
C ARG A 20 1.18 -9.96 2.13
N ILE A 21 -0.12 -9.95 1.90
CA ILE A 21 -1.12 -9.83 2.96
C ILE A 21 -1.94 -11.12 2.97
N GLY A 22 -1.90 -11.82 4.11
CA GLY A 22 -2.62 -13.08 4.30
C GLY A 22 -4.15 -12.91 4.31
N PRO A 23 -4.88 -14.03 4.17
CA PRO A 23 -6.32 -14.06 4.43
C PRO A 23 -6.62 -13.69 5.89
N ASP A 24 -7.82 -13.22 6.18
CA ASP A 24 -8.26 -12.85 7.54
C ASP A 24 -7.43 -11.74 8.23
N THR A 25 -6.59 -11.04 7.47
CA THR A 25 -5.91 -9.82 7.95
C THR A 25 -6.84 -8.62 7.82
N LYS A 26 -6.92 -7.80 8.87
CA LYS A 26 -7.62 -6.51 8.84
C LYS A 26 -6.60 -5.38 8.83
N VAL A 27 -6.61 -4.58 7.78
CA VAL A 27 -5.78 -3.37 7.68
C VAL A 27 -6.69 -2.18 7.92
N THR A 28 -6.48 -1.46 9.01
CA THR A 28 -7.31 -0.29 9.36
C THR A 28 -6.93 0.95 8.52
N ASN A 29 -6.79 2.13 9.11
CA ASN A 29 -6.56 3.39 8.41
C ASN A 29 -5.12 3.88 8.55
N ASN A 30 -4.61 4.52 7.49
CA ASN A 30 -3.29 5.17 7.45
C ASN A 30 -2.11 4.21 7.73
N CYS A 31 -2.27 2.92 7.42
CA CYS A 31 -1.23 1.91 7.57
C CYS A 31 -0.24 1.95 6.39
N ARG A 32 1.03 1.69 6.67
CA ARG A 32 2.08 1.55 5.65
C ARG A 32 2.72 0.18 5.77
N ILE A 33 2.68 -0.59 4.70
CA ILE A 33 3.35 -1.87 4.58
C ILE A 33 4.52 -1.67 3.63
N GLY A 34 5.73 -1.83 4.14
CA GLY A 34 6.97 -1.71 3.37
C GLY A 34 7.12 -2.79 2.30
N PRO A 35 8.05 -2.61 1.36
CA PRO A 35 8.33 -3.61 0.35
C PRO A 35 8.82 -4.91 0.99
N ARG A 36 8.43 -6.06 0.41
CA ARG A 36 8.77 -7.41 0.91
C ARG A 36 8.31 -7.71 2.35
N CYS A 37 7.42 -6.89 2.93
CA CYS A 37 6.75 -7.23 4.17
C CYS A 37 5.68 -8.30 3.94
N GLU A 38 5.61 -9.27 4.84
CA GLU A 38 4.55 -10.29 4.86
C GLU A 38 3.72 -10.10 6.15
N LEU A 39 2.40 -10.00 6.00
CA LEU A 39 1.44 -10.01 7.10
C LEU A 39 0.81 -11.39 7.22
N MET A 40 0.74 -11.88 8.44
CA MET A 40 0.20 -13.20 8.75
C MET A 40 -1.34 -13.16 8.80
N THR A 41 -1.94 -14.33 8.58
CA THR A 41 -3.37 -14.57 8.74
C THR A 41 -3.82 -14.30 10.18
N ASN A 42 -5.03 -13.76 10.35
CA ASN A 42 -5.62 -13.35 11.64
C ASN A 42 -4.92 -12.18 12.36
N GLU A 43 -4.21 -11.33 11.63
CA GLU A 43 -3.61 -10.12 12.20
C GLU A 43 -4.47 -8.87 11.94
N GLU A 44 -4.64 -8.03 12.96
CA GLU A 44 -5.27 -6.72 12.82
C GLU A 44 -4.22 -5.61 12.97
N LEU A 45 -3.99 -4.86 11.89
CA LEU A 45 -3.12 -3.68 11.92
C LEU A 45 -3.89 -2.50 12.50
N LYS A 46 -3.43 -1.99 13.64
CA LYS A 46 -3.96 -0.76 14.26
C LYS A 46 -3.74 0.46 13.38
N GLU A 47 -4.56 1.49 13.59
CA GLU A 47 -4.46 2.73 12.83
C GLU A 47 -3.07 3.36 12.96
N ASN A 48 -2.61 3.99 11.89
CA ASN A 48 -1.29 4.64 11.81
C ASN A 48 -0.07 3.69 11.95
N THR A 49 -0.27 2.38 11.85
CA THR A 49 0.84 1.42 11.90
C THR A 49 1.71 1.49 10.64
N CYS A 50 3.03 1.63 10.82
CA CYS A 50 4.00 1.59 9.73
C CYS A 50 4.93 0.40 9.93
N LEU A 51 5.02 -0.48 8.93
CA LEU A 51 5.78 -1.73 8.97
C LEU A 51 6.84 -1.71 7.89
N CYS A 52 8.08 -1.96 8.26
CA CYS A 52 9.18 -2.15 7.31
C CYS A 52 9.82 -3.51 7.53
N PHE A 53 10.33 -4.10 6.45
CA PHE A 53 11.12 -5.32 6.49
C PHE A 53 12.59 -4.94 6.36
N GLU A 54 13.33 -4.99 7.47
CA GLU A 54 14.75 -4.65 7.52
C GLU A 54 15.52 -5.75 8.22
N PHE A 55 16.69 -6.10 7.70
CA PHE A 55 17.56 -7.14 8.27
C PHE A 55 16.87 -8.51 8.47
N GLY A 56 15.94 -8.86 7.57
CA GLY A 56 15.22 -10.14 7.65
C GLY A 56 14.11 -10.17 8.71
N GLN A 57 13.78 -9.04 9.33
CA GLN A 57 12.74 -8.96 10.36
C GLN A 57 11.76 -7.82 10.07
N ARG A 58 10.50 -8.04 10.46
CA ARG A 58 9.47 -7.01 10.47
C ARG A 58 9.70 -6.06 11.65
N LYS A 59 9.70 -4.76 11.39
CA LYS A 59 9.83 -3.71 12.41
C LYS A 59 8.72 -2.67 12.27
N ASN A 60 8.27 -2.14 13.40
CA ASN A 60 7.46 -0.92 13.42
C ASN A 60 8.38 0.24 13.09
N ALA A 61 8.17 0.86 11.93
CA ALA A 61 8.93 2.03 11.52
C ALA A 61 8.25 3.30 12.02
N GLU A 62 9.05 4.34 12.26
CA GLU A 62 8.48 5.67 12.50
C GLU A 62 7.77 6.15 11.25
N GLN A 63 6.56 6.66 11.47
CA GLN A 63 5.68 7.09 10.40
C GLN A 63 6.21 8.40 9.83
N SER A 64 7.03 8.36 8.77
CA SER A 64 7.41 9.60 8.08
C SER A 64 6.15 10.21 7.44
N THR A 65 5.71 11.31 8.02
CA THR A 65 4.46 12.02 7.68
C THR A 65 4.46 12.55 6.23
N ASN A 66 5.63 12.65 5.61
CA ASN A 66 5.85 13.29 4.32
C ASN A 66 5.58 12.43 3.07
N SER A 67 5.32 11.11 3.20
CA SER A 67 5.28 10.21 2.03
C SER A 67 3.88 9.91 1.45
N LEU A 68 2.81 9.93 2.25
CA LEU A 68 1.49 9.43 1.83
C LEU A 68 0.70 10.41 0.95
N LYS A 69 0.51 11.64 1.43
CA LYS A 69 -0.24 12.68 0.68
C LYS A 69 0.42 12.93 -0.67
N THR A 70 1.75 12.97 -0.67
CA THR A 70 2.55 13.20 -1.88
C THR A 70 2.38 12.11 -2.93
N GLN A 71 2.32 10.82 -2.55
CA GLN A 71 2.17 9.73 -3.52
C GLN A 71 0.75 9.66 -4.11
N ALA A 72 -0.29 9.77 -3.27
CA ALA A 72 -1.67 9.75 -3.75
C ALA A 72 -1.99 10.98 -4.61
N GLU A 73 -1.51 12.16 -4.24
CA GLU A 73 -1.65 13.37 -5.05
C GLU A 73 -0.84 13.30 -6.35
N PHE A 74 0.36 12.71 -6.32
CA PHE A 74 1.16 12.48 -7.52
C PHE A 74 0.43 11.55 -8.50
N LEU A 75 -0.11 10.43 -8.02
CA LEU A 75 -0.90 9.51 -8.83
C LEU A 75 -2.16 10.19 -9.38
N LYS A 76 -2.88 10.97 -8.58
CA LYS A 76 -4.05 11.76 -9.02
C LYS A 76 -3.69 12.77 -10.12
N LYS A 77 -2.50 13.36 -10.08
CA LYS A 77 -2.01 14.26 -11.14
C LYS A 77 -1.57 13.52 -12.40
N LEU A 78 -1.02 12.31 -12.26
CA LEU A 78 -0.53 11.51 -13.38
C LEU A 78 -1.66 10.79 -14.14
N LEU A 79 -2.69 10.35 -13.41
CA LEU A 79 -3.82 9.57 -13.93
C LEU A 79 -4.53 10.21 -15.13
N PRO A 80 -4.94 11.49 -15.10
CA PRO A 80 -5.61 12.14 -16.22
C PRO A 80 -4.78 12.10 -17.51
N LYS A 81 -3.48 12.43 -17.42
CA LYS A 81 -2.56 12.37 -18.58
C LYS A 81 -2.42 10.95 -19.14
N TYR A 82 -2.32 9.95 -18.27
CA TYR A 82 -2.24 8.56 -18.70
C TYR A 82 -3.52 8.09 -19.41
N LEU A 83 -4.69 8.46 -18.88
CA LEU A 83 -5.99 8.14 -19.48
C LEU A 83 -6.17 8.79 -20.86
N GLU A 84 -5.69 10.02 -21.04
CA GLU A 84 -5.72 10.71 -22.33
C GLU A 84 -4.88 9.97 -23.39
N ILE A 85 -3.68 9.51 -23.02
CA ILE A 85 -2.80 8.72 -23.90
C ILE A 85 -3.45 7.39 -24.28
N LEU A 86 -4.12 6.71 -23.35
CA LEU A 86 -4.82 5.46 -23.63
C LEU A 86 -5.98 5.68 -24.61
N LYS A 87 -6.83 6.68 -24.36
CA LYS A 87 -7.96 7.00 -25.24
C LYS A 87 -7.49 7.31 -26.67
N ASN A 88 -6.41 8.06 -26.82
CA ASN A 88 -5.88 8.42 -28.14
C ASN A 88 -5.22 7.25 -28.88
N LYS A 89 -4.87 6.15 -28.18
CA LYS A 89 -4.38 4.91 -28.80
C LYS A 89 -5.51 4.01 -29.29
N GLU A 90 -6.72 4.15 -28.77
CA GLU A 90 -7.88 3.33 -29.14
C GLU A 90 -8.65 3.90 -30.35
N THR A 91 -8.47 5.18 -30.65
CA THR A 91 -9.06 5.87 -31.81
C THR A 91 -8.13 5.96 -33.04
N GLY A 92 -6.97 5.29 -33.01
CA GLY A 92 -5.99 5.25 -34.10
C GLY A 92 -5.96 3.93 -34.84
#